data_AF-A0A952GGT3-F1
#
_entry.id   AF-A0A952GGT3-F1
#
_cell.length_a   1.000
_cell.length_b   1.000
_cell.length_c   1.000
_cell.angle_alpha   90.00
_cell.angle_beta   90.00
_cell.angle_gamma   90.00
#
_symmetry.space_group_name_H-M   'P 1'
#
loop_
_entity.id
_entity.type
_entity.pdbx_description
1 polymer ?
#
loop_
_entity_poly.entity_id
_entity_poly.type
_entity_poly.pdbx_seq_one_letter_code
_entity_poly.pdbx_strand_id
1 'polypeptide(L)'
;MTPQRHLRCYFPVYALPGMGPFPYGAMQAIRDAGYEGVQFHDPLHGPELEQALNLGLGAAGTGHVKSGHDAIRLASEARLAGLESVTVGLGTGLEEDDVAVRLIEAVLNASVKYSVPLYVETRRATLFQDMWRAVTFHRRFPMLEFNGDFSHWYTGQEMVFGGFEEKVAFLQHLLGSVRFLHGRIGDSETMQVNLGSGDIDIHPGIAHFRALWRRVFRGFLTSETTRQPFLTFAPELLPPRGIPAEAREEFDRWQQSLLLCRIAKECFRESVLELGRPSADAVKRVRRTA
;
A
#
# COMPACT_ATOMS: atom_id res chain seq x y z
N MET A 1 22.99 -16.32 -1.53
CA MET A 1 21.81 -16.20 -2.42
C MET A 1 21.05 -14.96 -1.99
N THR A 2 20.84 -14.00 -2.88
CA THR A 2 19.94 -12.86 -2.60
C THR A 2 18.54 -13.44 -2.33
N PRO A 3 17.88 -13.11 -1.22
CA PRO A 3 16.56 -13.64 -0.93
C PRO A 3 15.60 -13.30 -2.06
N GLN A 4 14.79 -14.27 -2.47
CA GLN A 4 13.82 -14.10 -3.55
C GLN A 4 12.76 -13.08 -3.13
N ARG A 5 12.68 -11.97 -3.86
CA ARG A 5 11.66 -10.94 -3.64
C ARG A 5 10.26 -11.49 -3.90
N HIS A 6 9.32 -11.21 -3.01
CA HIS A 6 7.94 -11.68 -3.12
C HIS A 6 6.92 -10.62 -2.69
N LEU A 7 5.65 -10.85 -3.00
CA LEU A 7 4.52 -10.02 -2.58
C LEU A 7 3.80 -10.75 -1.44
N ARG A 8 3.48 -10.05 -0.35
CA ARG A 8 2.67 -10.59 0.74
C ARG A 8 1.34 -9.87 0.84
N CYS A 9 0.24 -10.63 0.92
CA CYS A 9 -1.09 -10.05 1.08
C CYS A 9 -1.49 -9.96 2.55
N TYR A 10 -1.83 -8.76 3.01
CA TYR A 10 -2.22 -8.49 4.40
C TYR A 10 -3.70 -8.16 4.46
N PHE A 11 -4.38 -8.58 5.53
CA PHE A 11 -5.77 -8.21 5.77
C PHE A 11 -5.85 -7.01 6.72
N PRO A 12 -6.48 -5.88 6.34
CA PRO A 12 -6.73 -4.78 7.25
C PRO A 12 -7.81 -5.15 8.28
N VAL A 13 -7.44 -5.23 9.56
CA VAL A 13 -8.34 -5.72 10.63
C VAL A 13 -9.57 -4.82 10.81
N TYR A 14 -9.45 -3.53 10.51
CA TYR A 14 -10.58 -2.59 10.59
C TYR A 14 -11.68 -2.88 9.56
N ALA A 15 -11.42 -3.72 8.56
CA ALA A 15 -12.45 -4.15 7.62
C ALA A 15 -13.37 -5.23 8.21
N LEU A 16 -12.98 -5.91 9.30
CA LEU A 16 -13.74 -7.01 9.91
C LEU A 16 -15.15 -6.68 10.44
N PRO A 17 -15.45 -5.47 10.97
CA PRO A 17 -16.79 -5.18 11.49
C PRO A 17 -17.89 -5.51 10.46
N GLY A 18 -18.89 -6.28 10.89
CA GLY A 18 -19.98 -6.76 10.03
C GLY A 18 -19.68 -8.03 9.23
N MET A 19 -18.44 -8.53 9.23
CA MET A 19 -18.08 -9.78 8.56
C MET A 19 -18.25 -11.01 9.46
N GLY A 20 -18.43 -12.18 8.84
CA GLY A 20 -18.55 -13.47 9.50
C GLY A 20 -19.97 -14.04 9.44
N PRO A 21 -20.32 -14.99 10.33
CA PRO A 21 -19.53 -15.46 11.47
C PRO A 21 -18.24 -16.19 11.08
N PHE A 22 -17.20 -16.06 11.91
CA PHE A 22 -15.95 -16.82 11.80
C PHE A 22 -15.90 -17.87 12.92
N PRO A 23 -16.22 -19.16 12.65
CA PRO A 23 -16.41 -20.16 13.70
C PRO A 23 -15.16 -20.41 14.56
N TYR A 24 -13.97 -20.16 14.01
CA TYR A 24 -12.68 -20.31 14.70
C TYR A 24 -11.97 -18.97 14.96
N GLY A 25 -12.69 -17.86 14.85
CA GLY A 25 -12.15 -16.50 14.99
C GLY A 25 -11.63 -15.89 13.69
N ALA A 26 -11.61 -14.56 13.64
CA ALA A 26 -11.27 -13.81 12.42
C ALA A 26 -9.82 -14.04 11.96
N MET A 27 -8.85 -14.08 12.89
CA MET A 27 -7.44 -14.30 12.51
C MET A 27 -7.20 -15.68 11.90
N GLN A 28 -7.92 -16.70 12.39
CA GLN A 28 -7.87 -18.03 11.80
C GLN A 28 -8.45 -18.02 10.39
N ALA A 29 -9.60 -17.36 10.18
CA ALA A 29 -10.21 -17.22 8.86
C ALA A 29 -9.30 -16.46 7.87
N ILE A 30 -8.63 -15.39 8.33
CA ILE A 30 -7.65 -14.63 7.55
C ILE A 30 -6.49 -15.53 7.10
N ARG A 31 -5.90 -16.29 8.03
CA ARG A 31 -4.83 -17.24 7.70
C ARG A 31 -5.29 -18.29 6.69
N ASP A 32 -6.45 -18.90 6.93
CA ASP A 32 -6.95 -20.01 6.12
C ASP A 32 -7.34 -19.56 4.70
N ALA A 33 -7.69 -18.28 4.53
CA ALA A 33 -7.91 -17.66 3.23
C ALA A 33 -6.61 -17.33 2.46
N GLY A 34 -5.44 -17.57 3.06
CA GLY A 34 -4.14 -17.39 2.41
C GLY A 34 -3.57 -15.97 2.49
N TYR A 35 -4.05 -15.16 3.45
CA TYR A 35 -3.34 -13.94 3.85
C TYR A 35 -2.09 -14.30 4.65
N GLU A 36 -1.04 -13.51 4.47
CA GLU A 36 0.28 -13.73 5.07
C GLU A 36 0.55 -12.75 6.22
N GLY A 37 -0.39 -11.87 6.50
CA GLY A 37 -0.31 -10.90 7.57
C GLY A 37 -1.60 -10.12 7.78
N VAL A 38 -1.56 -9.24 8.76
CA VAL A 38 -2.66 -8.34 9.13
C VAL A 38 -2.15 -6.93 9.37
N GLN A 39 -3.00 -5.95 9.14
CA GLN A 39 -2.71 -4.55 9.42
C GLN A 39 -3.66 -4.01 10.48
N PHE A 40 -3.09 -3.43 11.54
CA PHE A 40 -3.81 -2.88 12.68
C PHE A 40 -3.82 -1.35 12.64
N HIS A 41 -4.88 -0.75 13.17
CA HIS A 41 -4.92 0.69 13.47
C HIS A 41 -4.42 0.96 14.89
N ASP A 42 -3.90 2.15 15.13
CA ASP A 42 -3.60 2.68 16.47
C ASP A 42 -4.82 2.48 17.41
N PRO A 43 -4.69 1.80 18.58
CA PRO A 43 -3.46 1.30 19.20
C PRO A 43 -2.81 0.08 18.54
N LEU A 44 -1.48 0.10 18.40
CA LEU A 44 -0.68 -0.96 17.76
C LEU A 44 -0.43 -2.19 18.66
N HIS A 45 -1.36 -2.51 19.55
CA HIS A 45 -1.29 -3.63 20.48
C HIS A 45 -2.70 -4.13 20.81
N GLY A 46 -2.81 -5.40 21.21
CA GLY A 46 -4.09 -5.99 21.61
C GLY A 46 -4.12 -7.51 21.45
N PRO A 47 -5.17 -8.18 21.96
CA PRO A 47 -5.29 -9.63 21.87
C PRO A 47 -5.36 -10.13 20.43
N GLU A 48 -5.90 -9.33 19.50
CA GLU A 48 -5.93 -9.64 18.07
C GLU A 48 -4.52 -9.72 17.46
N LEU A 49 -3.59 -8.86 17.90
CA LEU A 49 -2.19 -8.91 17.46
C LEU A 49 -1.51 -10.16 18.00
N GLU A 50 -1.66 -10.46 19.27
CA GLU A 50 -1.10 -11.68 19.87
C GLU A 50 -1.62 -12.93 19.16
N GLN A 51 -2.92 -12.98 18.86
CA GLN A 51 -3.52 -14.07 18.11
C GLN A 51 -2.91 -14.19 16.70
N ALA A 52 -2.77 -13.09 15.97
CA ALA A 52 -2.19 -13.09 14.63
C ALA A 52 -0.75 -13.61 14.65
N LEU A 53 0.08 -13.12 15.57
CA LEU A 53 1.47 -13.56 15.73
C LEU A 53 1.56 -15.05 16.10
N ASN A 54 0.71 -15.53 17.01
CA ASN A 54 0.64 -16.96 17.39
C ASN A 54 0.23 -17.86 16.23
N LEU A 55 -0.52 -17.33 15.26
CA LEU A 55 -0.91 -18.03 14.04
C LEU A 55 0.15 -17.98 12.93
N GLY A 56 1.25 -17.26 13.15
CA GLY A 56 2.34 -17.07 12.19
C GLY A 56 2.08 -16.00 11.13
N LEU A 57 1.08 -15.15 11.34
CA LEU A 57 0.81 -14.01 10.46
C LEU A 57 1.82 -12.88 10.70
N GLY A 58 2.25 -12.24 9.61
CA GLY A 58 2.93 -10.95 9.71
C GLY A 58 2.01 -9.87 10.29
N ALA A 59 2.60 -8.78 10.79
CA ALA A 59 1.84 -7.70 11.41
C ALA A 59 2.39 -6.35 10.98
N ALA A 60 1.50 -5.50 10.49
CA ALA A 60 1.78 -4.10 10.17
C ALA A 60 0.86 -3.19 10.96
N GLY A 61 1.28 -1.94 11.14
CA GLY A 61 0.49 -0.90 11.80
C GLY A 61 0.06 0.20 10.85
N THR A 62 -0.90 1.02 11.27
CA THR A 62 -1.18 2.32 10.68
C THR A 62 -1.35 3.38 11.77
N GLY A 63 -0.84 4.57 11.52
CA GLY A 63 -0.89 5.68 12.47
C GLY A 63 -0.75 7.05 11.80
N HIS A 64 -0.96 8.11 12.58
CA HIS A 64 -0.80 9.48 12.11
C HIS A 64 0.36 10.16 12.82
N VAL A 65 1.11 10.99 12.09
CA VAL A 65 2.24 11.75 12.61
C VAL A 65 1.99 13.23 12.34
N LYS A 66 1.72 14.02 13.39
CA LYS A 66 1.52 15.48 13.30
C LYS A 66 2.67 16.26 13.96
N SER A 67 3.58 15.55 14.61
CA SER A 67 4.75 16.09 15.30
C SER A 67 5.90 15.08 15.32
N GLY A 68 7.10 15.53 15.65
CA GLY A 68 8.23 14.62 15.83
C GLY A 68 8.05 13.63 16.99
N HIS A 69 7.26 14.01 18.01
CA HIS A 69 6.91 13.11 19.12
C HIS A 69 6.05 11.94 18.63
N ASP A 70 5.08 12.19 17.74
CA ASP A 70 4.22 11.15 17.19
C ASP A 70 5.03 10.11 16.39
N ALA A 71 6.00 10.56 15.59
CA ALA A 71 6.88 9.67 14.83
C ALA A 71 7.68 8.74 15.76
N ILE A 72 8.24 9.30 16.83
CA ILE A 72 8.98 8.53 17.84
C ILE A 72 8.08 7.53 18.53
N ARG A 73 6.90 7.98 19.02
CA ARG A 73 5.93 7.13 19.69
C ARG A 73 5.54 5.95 18.80
N LEU A 74 5.06 6.25 17.59
CA LEU A 74 4.56 5.25 16.65
C LEU A 74 5.63 4.20 16.29
N ALA A 75 6.87 4.63 16.01
CA ALA A 75 7.96 3.72 15.70
C ALA A 75 8.39 2.88 16.92
N SER A 76 8.38 3.48 18.11
CA SER A 76 8.74 2.78 19.35
C SER A 76 7.71 1.71 19.73
N GLU A 77 6.42 2.04 19.63
CA GLU A 77 5.32 1.12 19.89
C GLU A 77 5.33 -0.03 18.87
N ALA A 78 5.50 0.28 17.58
CA ALA A 78 5.59 -0.74 16.54
C ALA A 78 6.77 -1.69 16.76
N ARG A 79 7.92 -1.17 17.21
CA ARG A 79 9.09 -2.00 17.54
C ARG A 79 8.82 -2.91 18.74
N LEU A 80 8.19 -2.39 19.79
CA LEU A 80 7.82 -3.17 20.98
C LEU A 80 6.80 -4.26 20.65
N ALA A 81 5.84 -3.94 19.78
CA ALA A 81 4.80 -4.84 19.30
C ALA A 81 5.29 -5.86 18.26
N GLY A 82 6.54 -5.78 17.81
CA GLY A 82 7.11 -6.70 16.82
C GLY A 82 6.55 -6.53 15.42
N LEU A 83 6.05 -5.34 15.07
CA LEU A 83 5.50 -5.07 13.74
C LEU A 83 6.61 -4.99 12.69
N GLU A 84 6.30 -5.48 11.49
CA GLU A 84 7.20 -5.49 10.36
C GLU A 84 7.28 -4.11 9.69
N SER A 85 6.22 -3.31 9.76
CA SER A 85 6.18 -1.95 9.20
C SER A 85 4.99 -1.15 9.72
N VAL A 86 4.99 0.16 9.48
CA VAL A 86 3.85 1.04 9.77
C VAL A 86 3.58 1.96 8.60
N THR A 87 2.31 2.09 8.22
CA THR A 87 1.85 3.12 7.26
C THR A 87 1.53 4.42 8.01
N VAL A 88 1.91 5.57 7.45
CA VAL A 88 1.87 6.86 8.16
C VAL A 88 1.04 7.88 7.39
N GLY A 89 -0.07 8.32 7.99
CA GLY A 89 -0.71 9.58 7.61
C GLY A 89 0.11 10.75 8.16
N LEU A 90 0.90 11.41 7.30
CA LEU A 90 1.84 12.45 7.73
C LEU A 90 1.21 13.83 7.63
N GLY A 91 1.16 14.57 8.74
CA GLY A 91 0.58 15.92 8.78
C GLY A 91 -0.92 15.94 8.51
N THR A 92 -1.38 17.07 7.98
CA THR A 92 -2.79 17.41 7.72
C THR A 92 -3.01 17.89 6.30
N GLY A 93 -1.93 18.17 5.56
CA GLY A 93 -1.97 18.65 4.18
C GLY A 93 -1.92 20.16 4.03
N LEU A 94 -1.94 20.90 5.15
CA LEU A 94 -1.90 22.37 5.17
C LEU A 94 -0.56 22.92 5.70
N GLU A 95 0.42 22.05 5.88
CA GLU A 95 1.74 22.44 6.37
C GLU A 95 2.48 23.29 5.34
N GLU A 96 3.09 24.38 5.79
CA GLU A 96 4.16 25.09 5.08
C GLU A 96 5.35 24.14 4.82
N ASP A 97 6.16 24.46 3.82
CA ASP A 97 7.23 23.58 3.36
C ASP A 97 8.30 23.28 4.42
N ASP A 98 8.58 24.22 5.32
CA ASP A 98 9.54 24.00 6.41
C ASP A 98 8.97 23.05 7.48
N VAL A 99 7.68 23.15 7.78
CA VAL A 99 6.96 22.23 8.68
C VAL A 99 6.93 20.83 8.05
N ALA A 100 6.58 20.75 6.77
CA ALA A 100 6.56 19.50 6.01
C ALA A 100 7.92 18.79 6.02
N VAL A 101 9.02 19.54 5.81
CA VAL A 101 10.39 19.03 5.90
C VAL A 101 10.68 18.42 7.26
N ARG A 102 10.37 19.14 8.35
CA ARG A 102 10.61 18.64 9.72
C ARG A 102 9.82 17.38 10.01
N LEU A 103 8.60 17.26 9.49
CA LEU A 103 7.77 16.06 9.63
C LEU A 103 8.36 14.87 8.86
N ILE A 104 8.83 15.08 7.62
CA ILE A 104 9.50 14.03 6.83
C ILE A 104 10.78 13.57 7.53
N GLU A 105 11.60 14.50 8.00
CA GLU A 105 12.82 14.19 8.75
C GLU A 105 12.51 13.41 10.04
N ALA A 106 11.46 13.78 10.76
CA ALA A 106 11.04 13.04 11.95
C ALA A 106 10.67 11.59 11.64
N VAL A 107 9.92 11.34 10.56
CA VAL A 107 9.57 9.98 10.12
C VAL A 107 10.82 9.19 9.74
N LEU A 108 11.71 9.77 8.93
CA LEU A 108 12.95 9.11 8.51
C LEU A 108 13.83 8.76 9.71
N ASN A 109 14.03 9.71 10.63
CA ASN A 109 14.85 9.53 11.82
C ASN A 109 14.25 8.48 12.77
N ALA A 110 12.93 8.50 12.99
CA ALA A 110 12.25 7.50 13.81
C ALA A 110 12.36 6.10 13.19
N SER A 111 12.15 5.99 11.87
CA SER A 111 12.27 4.71 11.16
C SER A 111 13.66 4.09 11.31
N VAL A 112 14.71 4.89 11.18
CA VAL A 112 16.10 4.43 11.38
C VAL A 112 16.35 4.06 12.84
N LYS A 113 16.01 4.96 13.78
CA LYS A 113 16.28 4.80 15.22
C LYS A 113 15.67 3.53 15.81
N TYR A 114 14.45 3.19 15.43
CA TYR A 114 13.74 2.02 15.94
C TYR A 114 13.84 0.80 15.02
N SER A 115 14.50 0.95 13.85
CA SER A 115 14.63 -0.07 12.81
C SER A 115 13.29 -0.67 12.38
N VAL A 116 12.24 0.16 12.29
CA VAL A 116 10.92 -0.20 11.77
C VAL A 116 10.66 0.66 10.53
N PRO A 117 10.39 0.08 9.35
CA PRO A 117 10.00 0.84 8.17
C PRO A 117 8.72 1.65 8.44
N LEU A 118 8.80 2.96 8.21
CA LEU A 118 7.66 3.87 8.24
C LEU A 118 7.38 4.33 6.82
N TYR A 119 6.22 3.96 6.28
CA TYR A 119 5.83 4.21 4.90
C TYR A 119 4.78 5.32 4.86
N VAL A 120 5.15 6.50 4.37
CA VAL A 120 4.22 7.63 4.31
C VAL A 120 3.14 7.39 3.26
N GLU A 121 1.88 7.58 3.62
CA GLU A 121 0.75 7.25 2.76
C GLU A 121 0.42 8.39 1.80
N THR A 122 0.14 8.05 0.53
CA THR A 122 -0.42 8.96 -0.48
C THR A 122 -1.90 9.26 -0.17
N ARG A 123 -2.17 9.90 0.97
CA ARG A 123 -3.51 10.00 1.57
C ARG A 123 -4.08 11.43 1.50
N ARG A 124 -5.34 11.56 1.10
CA ARG A 124 -6.08 12.84 1.19
C ARG A 124 -6.15 13.34 2.64
N ALA A 125 -6.20 14.66 2.84
CA ALA A 125 -6.14 15.28 4.17
C ALA A 125 -4.86 14.95 4.96
N THR A 126 -3.75 14.67 4.25
CA THR A 126 -2.40 14.57 4.81
C THR A 126 -1.42 15.29 3.87
N LEU A 127 -0.14 15.38 4.25
CA LEU A 127 0.91 16.08 3.51
C LEU A 127 1.05 15.62 2.06
N PHE A 128 0.77 14.34 1.78
CA PHE A 128 0.88 13.74 0.45
C PHE A 128 -0.48 13.55 -0.25
N GLN A 129 -1.42 14.47 0.02
CA GLN A 129 -2.75 14.47 -0.59
C GLN A 129 -2.74 14.76 -2.10
N ASP A 130 -1.68 15.34 -2.64
CA ASP A 130 -1.56 15.66 -4.07
C ASP A 130 -0.26 15.17 -4.71
N MET A 131 -0.33 14.83 -6.00
CA MET A 131 0.78 14.29 -6.79
C MET A 131 1.96 15.26 -6.90
N TRP A 132 1.69 16.57 -7.03
CA TRP A 132 2.74 17.58 -7.25
C TRP A 132 3.62 17.75 -6.01
N ARG A 133 3.00 17.93 -4.84
CA ARG A 133 3.68 18.03 -3.55
C ARG A 133 4.41 16.74 -3.22
N ALA A 134 3.79 15.59 -3.49
CA ALA A 134 4.43 14.29 -3.27
C ALA A 134 5.70 14.10 -4.10
N VAL A 135 5.65 14.38 -5.42
CA VAL A 135 6.84 14.29 -6.29
C VAL A 135 7.89 15.34 -5.92
N THR A 136 7.47 16.55 -5.56
CA THR A 136 8.39 17.64 -5.18
C THR A 136 9.19 17.27 -3.93
N PHE A 137 8.53 16.77 -2.88
CA PHE A 137 9.24 16.31 -1.69
C PHE A 137 10.02 15.02 -1.92
N HIS A 138 9.53 14.09 -2.74
CA HIS A 138 10.30 12.88 -3.07
C HIS A 138 11.62 13.20 -3.78
N ARG A 139 11.64 14.20 -4.68
CA ARG A 139 12.89 14.70 -5.29
C ARG A 139 13.88 15.23 -4.25
N ARG A 140 13.38 15.87 -3.18
CA ARG A 140 14.20 16.37 -2.07
C ARG A 140 14.63 15.26 -1.10
N PHE A 141 13.78 14.25 -0.90
CA PHE A 141 13.99 13.13 0.01
C PHE A 141 13.84 11.79 -0.74
N PRO A 142 14.79 11.43 -1.61
CA PRO A 142 14.68 10.21 -2.43
C PRO A 142 14.68 8.90 -1.61
N MET A 143 15.13 8.97 -0.35
CA MET A 143 15.10 7.89 0.63
C MET A 143 13.74 7.68 1.29
N LEU A 144 12.77 8.58 1.07
CA LEU A 144 11.42 8.45 1.60
C LEU A 144 10.69 7.31 0.90
N GLU A 145 10.26 6.33 1.67
CA GLU A 145 9.48 5.18 1.19
C GLU A 145 7.99 5.40 1.46
N PHE A 146 7.16 4.95 0.53
CA PHE A 146 5.73 5.27 0.52
C PHE A 146 4.86 4.03 0.75
N ASN A 147 3.72 4.28 1.38
CA ASN A 147 2.52 3.47 1.23
C ASN A 147 1.68 4.06 0.08
N GLY A 148 1.60 3.35 -1.04
CA GLY A 148 0.80 3.76 -2.17
C GLY A 148 -0.66 3.39 -1.98
N ASP A 149 -1.48 4.36 -1.58
CA ASP A 149 -2.94 4.33 -1.75
C ASP A 149 -3.32 5.30 -2.86
N PHE A 150 -3.33 4.81 -4.10
CA PHE A 150 -3.59 5.67 -5.25
C PHE A 150 -5.05 6.05 -5.41
N SER A 151 -5.98 5.42 -4.68
CA SER A 151 -7.41 5.76 -4.73
C SER A 151 -7.68 7.19 -4.28
N HIS A 152 -6.86 7.73 -3.36
CA HIS A 152 -6.96 9.12 -2.93
C HIS A 152 -6.70 10.12 -4.06
N TRP A 153 -5.67 9.89 -4.87
CA TRP A 153 -5.36 10.75 -6.01
C TRP A 153 -6.29 10.46 -7.19
N TYR A 154 -6.65 9.19 -7.39
CA TYR A 154 -7.52 8.76 -8.47
C TYR A 154 -8.86 9.50 -8.43
N THR A 155 -9.55 9.44 -7.29
CA THR A 155 -10.81 10.13 -7.07
C THR A 155 -10.60 11.61 -6.74
N GLY A 156 -9.71 11.93 -5.80
CA GLY A 156 -9.61 13.29 -5.24
C GLY A 156 -8.93 14.32 -6.14
N GLN A 157 -8.15 13.89 -7.14
CA GLN A 157 -7.48 14.78 -8.09
C GLN A 157 -7.90 14.52 -9.54
N GLU A 158 -9.01 13.79 -9.73
CA GLU A 158 -9.49 13.34 -11.04
C GLU A 158 -8.33 12.82 -11.91
N MET A 159 -7.62 11.81 -11.42
CA MET A 159 -6.32 11.40 -12.00
C MET A 159 -6.43 11.05 -13.49
N VAL A 160 -7.58 10.58 -13.97
CA VAL A 160 -7.81 10.29 -15.40
C VAL A 160 -7.91 11.57 -16.25
N PHE A 161 -8.51 12.63 -15.71
CA PHE A 161 -8.76 13.87 -16.45
C PHE A 161 -7.45 14.58 -16.81
N GLY A 162 -7.27 15.02 -18.05
CA GLY A 162 -6.07 15.73 -18.48
C GLY A 162 -4.82 14.86 -18.70
N GLY A 163 -4.98 13.54 -18.81
CA GLY A 163 -3.91 12.61 -19.24
C GLY A 163 -3.41 11.69 -18.12
N PHE A 164 -3.94 10.46 -18.09
CA PHE A 164 -3.54 9.45 -17.11
C PHE A 164 -2.07 9.04 -17.29
N GLU A 165 -1.63 8.74 -18.52
CA GLU A 165 -0.26 8.25 -18.77
C GLU A 165 0.79 9.32 -18.47
N GLU A 166 0.50 10.60 -18.75
CA GLU A 166 1.36 11.73 -18.42
C GLU A 166 1.54 11.87 -16.90
N LYS A 167 0.45 11.75 -16.14
CA LYS A 167 0.51 11.77 -14.66
C LYS A 167 1.26 10.56 -14.12
N VAL A 168 1.06 9.38 -14.69
CA VAL A 168 1.79 8.18 -14.29
C VAL A 168 3.29 8.31 -14.61
N ALA A 169 3.65 8.90 -15.75
CA ALA A 169 5.04 9.19 -16.09
C ALA A 169 5.66 10.20 -15.12
N PHE A 170 4.92 11.25 -14.74
CA PHE A 170 5.34 12.23 -13.73
C PHE A 170 5.62 11.58 -12.37
N LEU A 171 4.85 10.55 -11.99
CA LEU A 171 4.98 9.82 -10.73
C LEU A 171 6.08 8.75 -10.71
N GLN A 172 6.71 8.44 -11.85
CA GLN A 172 7.53 7.23 -12.03
C GLN A 172 8.62 7.02 -10.96
N HIS A 173 9.27 8.08 -10.50
CA HIS A 173 10.30 7.97 -9.45
C HIS A 173 9.68 7.66 -8.07
N LEU A 174 8.58 8.32 -7.71
CA LEU A 174 7.87 8.07 -6.45
C LEU A 174 7.34 6.64 -6.40
N LEU A 175 6.74 6.16 -7.50
CA LEU A 175 6.25 4.78 -7.61
C LEU A 175 7.36 3.76 -7.34
N GLY A 176 8.60 4.06 -7.71
CA GLY A 176 9.78 3.23 -7.43
C GLY A 176 10.17 3.14 -5.95
N SER A 177 9.73 4.10 -5.12
CA SER A 177 9.97 4.17 -3.67
C SER A 177 8.82 3.59 -2.83
N VAL A 178 7.78 3.04 -3.46
CA VAL A 178 6.67 2.40 -2.73
C VAL A 178 7.09 1.01 -2.23
N ARG A 179 6.78 0.71 -0.96
CA ARG A 179 7.08 -0.58 -0.29
C ARG A 179 5.88 -1.18 0.46
N PHE A 180 4.77 -0.46 0.49
CA PHE A 180 3.48 -0.90 0.98
C PHE A 180 2.42 -0.39 0.01
N LEU A 181 1.38 -1.18 -0.25
CA LEU A 181 0.25 -0.78 -1.08
C LEU A 181 -1.04 -0.96 -0.32
N HIS A 182 -1.84 0.11 -0.26
CA HIS A 182 -3.27 0.01 -0.03
C HIS A 182 -3.96 -0.16 -1.38
N GLY A 183 -4.67 -1.27 -1.51
CA GLY A 183 -5.04 -1.87 -2.78
C GLY A 183 -6.46 -1.60 -3.25
N ARG A 184 -7.22 -0.74 -2.57
CA ARG A 184 -8.59 -0.45 -3.01
C ARG A 184 -8.58 0.27 -4.35
N ILE A 185 -9.60 -0.02 -5.15
CA ILE A 185 -9.81 0.60 -6.46
C ILE A 185 -11.05 1.48 -6.35
N GLY A 186 -10.91 2.73 -6.80
CA GLY A 186 -11.99 3.68 -6.94
C GLY A 186 -12.20 4.09 -8.40
N ASP A 187 -13.21 4.92 -8.61
CA ASP A 187 -13.43 5.69 -9.83
C ASP A 187 -13.29 7.20 -9.55
N SER A 188 -13.66 8.05 -10.52
CA SER A 188 -13.59 9.50 -10.37
C SER A 188 -14.57 10.07 -9.34
N GLU A 189 -15.58 9.31 -8.94
CA GLU A 189 -16.65 9.77 -8.03
C GLU A 189 -16.52 9.14 -6.64
N THR A 190 -16.05 7.89 -6.57
CA THR A 190 -16.01 7.09 -5.36
C THR A 190 -14.67 6.36 -5.22
N MET A 191 -14.03 6.52 -4.06
CA MET A 191 -12.71 5.94 -3.74
C MET A 191 -12.68 4.41 -3.60
N GLN A 192 -13.86 3.80 -3.50
CA GLN A 192 -14.04 2.36 -3.36
C GLN A 192 -15.32 1.97 -4.09
N VAL A 193 -15.19 1.10 -5.10
CA VAL A 193 -16.31 0.60 -5.90
C VAL A 193 -16.42 -0.92 -5.76
N ASN A 194 -17.61 -1.46 -6.02
CA ASN A 194 -17.79 -2.90 -6.21
C ASN A 194 -17.20 -3.28 -7.57
N LEU A 195 -16.21 -4.17 -7.61
CA LEU A 195 -15.54 -4.60 -8.85
C LEU A 195 -16.22 -5.83 -9.50
N GLY A 196 -17.30 -6.34 -8.91
CA GLY A 196 -17.95 -7.56 -9.39
C GLY A 196 -16.96 -8.73 -9.45
N SER A 197 -16.80 -9.32 -10.64
CA SER A 197 -15.84 -10.39 -10.93
C SER A 197 -14.42 -9.90 -11.25
N GLY A 198 -14.19 -8.60 -11.31
CA GLY A 198 -12.91 -7.99 -11.71
C GLY A 198 -12.77 -7.77 -13.21
N ASP A 199 -13.88 -7.63 -13.93
CA ASP A 199 -13.90 -7.37 -15.37
C ASP A 199 -13.43 -5.94 -15.68
N ILE A 200 -12.37 -5.83 -16.48
CA ILE A 200 -11.76 -4.54 -16.87
C ILE A 200 -12.67 -3.74 -17.80
N ASP A 201 -13.48 -4.41 -18.62
CA ASP A 201 -14.38 -3.73 -19.57
C ASP A 201 -15.54 -3.05 -18.83
N ILE A 202 -15.92 -3.58 -17.68
CA ILE A 202 -16.93 -3.00 -16.78
C ILE A 202 -16.29 -1.98 -15.83
N HIS A 203 -15.08 -2.26 -15.35
CA HIS A 203 -14.36 -1.43 -14.39
C HIS A 203 -13.02 -0.96 -14.97
N PRO A 204 -13.00 0.11 -15.80
CA PRO A 204 -11.77 0.59 -16.43
C PRO A 204 -10.70 1.05 -15.42
N GLY A 205 -11.12 1.42 -14.19
CA GLY A 205 -10.21 1.67 -13.07
C GLY A 205 -9.26 0.49 -12.80
N ILE A 206 -9.69 -0.75 -13.01
CA ILE A 206 -8.82 -1.92 -12.84
C ILE A 206 -7.58 -1.81 -13.74
N ALA A 207 -7.73 -1.43 -15.02
CA ALA A 207 -6.59 -1.25 -15.91
C ALA A 207 -5.62 -0.18 -15.40
N HIS A 208 -6.13 0.97 -14.95
CA HIS A 208 -5.32 2.07 -14.43
C HIS A 208 -4.56 1.68 -13.15
N PHE A 209 -5.23 1.05 -12.19
CA PHE A 209 -4.58 0.61 -10.95
C PHE A 209 -3.55 -0.50 -11.21
N ARG A 210 -3.83 -1.44 -12.12
CA ARG A 210 -2.83 -2.43 -12.58
C ARG A 210 -1.60 -1.73 -13.17
N ALA A 211 -1.79 -0.67 -13.96
CA ALA A 211 -0.69 0.10 -14.55
C ALA A 211 0.18 0.80 -13.49
N LEU A 212 -0.42 1.29 -12.41
CA LEU A 212 0.27 1.88 -11.25
C LEU A 212 1.01 0.81 -10.43
N TRP A 213 0.32 -0.26 -10.04
CA TRP A 213 0.89 -1.33 -9.22
C TRP A 213 2.04 -2.03 -9.93
N ARG A 214 1.96 -2.25 -11.24
CA ARG A 214 3.07 -2.84 -12.00
C ARG A 214 4.32 -1.94 -12.01
N ARG A 215 4.16 -0.61 -12.04
CA ARG A 215 5.30 0.33 -11.90
C ARG A 215 5.93 0.26 -10.51
N VAL A 216 5.09 0.16 -9.48
CA VAL A 216 5.55 -0.07 -8.09
C VAL A 216 6.32 -1.40 -7.98
N PHE A 217 5.75 -2.50 -8.46
CA PHE A 217 6.39 -3.81 -8.39
C PHE A 217 7.69 -3.87 -9.16
N ARG A 218 7.78 -3.26 -10.35
CA ARG A 218 9.05 -3.15 -11.08
C ARG A 218 10.10 -2.40 -10.26
N GLY A 219 9.74 -1.24 -9.69
CA GLY A 219 10.66 -0.48 -8.83
C GLY A 219 11.12 -1.26 -7.61
N PHE A 220 10.23 -2.00 -6.95
CA PHE A 220 10.59 -2.89 -5.85
C PHE A 220 11.50 -4.04 -6.31
N LEU A 221 11.21 -4.68 -7.45
CA LEU A 221 11.96 -5.81 -7.98
C LEU A 221 13.37 -5.42 -8.45
N THR A 222 13.58 -4.19 -8.92
CA THR A 222 14.89 -3.69 -9.39
C THR A 222 15.66 -2.86 -8.38
N SER A 223 15.04 -2.48 -7.26
CA SER A 223 15.71 -1.68 -6.22
C SER A 223 16.92 -2.43 -5.64
N GLU A 224 17.96 -1.74 -5.19
CA GLU A 224 19.11 -2.37 -4.52
C GLU A 224 19.06 -2.20 -3.00
N THR A 225 18.13 -1.36 -2.51
CA THR A 225 18.13 -0.82 -1.14
C THR A 225 16.88 -1.22 -0.34
N THR A 226 16.14 -2.23 -0.79
CA THR A 226 14.93 -2.70 -0.08
C THR A 226 15.28 -3.25 1.31
N ARG A 227 14.67 -2.69 2.36
CA ARG A 227 14.84 -3.16 3.75
C ARG A 227 14.24 -4.55 4.00
N GLN A 228 13.19 -4.88 3.25
CA GLN A 228 12.45 -6.13 3.37
C GLN A 228 12.56 -6.94 2.06
N PRO A 229 12.60 -8.28 2.14
CA PRO A 229 12.56 -9.14 0.96
C PRO A 229 11.16 -9.25 0.36
N PHE A 230 10.17 -8.54 0.92
CA PHE A 230 8.80 -8.53 0.43
C PHE A 230 8.26 -7.11 0.33
N LEU A 231 7.22 -6.96 -0.49
CA LEU A 231 6.35 -5.79 -0.52
C LEU A 231 4.98 -6.19 0.04
N THR A 232 4.41 -5.37 0.91
CA THR A 232 3.10 -5.63 1.51
C THR A 232 1.99 -5.03 0.67
N PHE A 233 0.94 -5.81 0.40
CA PHE A 233 -0.28 -5.36 -0.24
C PHE A 233 -1.48 -5.63 0.67
N ALA A 234 -2.20 -4.59 1.06
CA ALA A 234 -3.40 -4.68 1.88
C ALA A 234 -4.60 -4.09 1.11
N PRO A 235 -5.71 -4.82 0.88
CA PRO A 235 -6.84 -4.33 0.09
C PRO A 235 -7.49 -3.02 0.58
N GLU A 236 -7.41 -2.70 1.88
CA GLU A 236 -7.87 -1.42 2.46
C GLU A 236 -9.34 -1.06 2.15
N LEU A 237 -10.25 -2.04 2.27
CA LEU A 237 -11.67 -1.83 2.07
C LEU A 237 -12.35 -1.29 3.34
N LEU A 238 -13.02 -0.15 3.22
CA LEU A 238 -13.72 0.51 4.33
C LEU A 238 -14.91 -0.32 4.84
N PRO A 239 -15.24 -0.22 6.14
CA PRO A 239 -16.50 -0.75 6.69
C PRO A 239 -17.74 -0.13 6.01
N PRO A 240 -18.92 -0.75 6.20
CA PRO A 240 -20.16 -0.29 5.60
C PRO A 240 -20.43 1.18 5.93
N ARG A 241 -20.92 1.94 4.95
CA ARG A 241 -21.31 3.34 5.14
C ARG A 241 -22.67 3.41 5.84
N GLY A 242 -22.83 4.35 6.78
CA GLY A 242 -24.10 4.63 7.45
C GLY A 242 -23.97 4.86 8.96
N ILE A 243 -25.08 5.19 9.62
CA ILE A 243 -25.18 5.16 11.09
C ILE A 243 -25.01 3.70 11.51
N PRO A 244 -24.25 3.36 12.56
CA PRO A 244 -23.95 1.97 12.91
C PRO A 244 -25.17 1.02 12.99
N ALA A 245 -26.33 1.53 13.37
CA ALA A 245 -27.58 0.75 13.45
C ALA A 245 -28.21 0.42 12.09
N GLU A 246 -27.87 1.17 11.04
CA GLU A 246 -28.48 1.09 9.70
C GLU A 246 -27.44 0.80 8.59
N ALA A 247 -26.17 0.70 8.95
CA ALA A 247 -25.08 0.49 8.00
C ALA A 247 -25.29 -0.86 7.29
N ARG A 248 -25.45 -0.81 5.96
CA ARG A 248 -25.63 -1.99 5.11
C ARG A 248 -24.40 -2.19 4.26
N GLU A 249 -23.97 -3.44 4.14
CA GLU A 249 -22.93 -3.81 3.18
C GLU A 249 -23.39 -3.43 1.77
N GLU A 250 -22.56 -2.63 1.07
CA GLU A 250 -22.79 -2.30 -0.33
C GLU A 250 -22.46 -3.50 -1.24
N PHE A 251 -21.55 -4.36 -0.79
CA PHE A 251 -21.08 -5.55 -1.48
C PHE A 251 -20.30 -6.44 -0.51
N ASP A 252 -20.02 -7.68 -0.91
CA ASP A 252 -19.22 -8.61 -0.11
C ASP A 252 -17.74 -8.18 -0.08
N ARG A 253 -17.37 -7.45 0.97
CA ARG A 253 -16.01 -6.93 1.16
C ARG A 253 -14.97 -8.04 1.35
N TRP A 254 -15.35 -9.20 1.87
CA TRP A 254 -14.43 -10.34 1.99
C TRP A 254 -14.05 -10.85 0.60
N GLN A 255 -15.03 -11.11 -0.25
CA GLN A 255 -14.78 -11.57 -1.63
C GLN A 255 -14.05 -10.52 -2.46
N GLN A 256 -14.40 -9.23 -2.31
CA GLN A 256 -13.68 -8.14 -2.97
C GLN A 256 -12.22 -8.04 -2.50
N SER A 257 -11.95 -8.24 -1.21
CA SER A 257 -10.57 -8.22 -0.69
C SER A 257 -9.72 -9.35 -1.28
N LEU A 258 -10.28 -10.55 -1.45
CA LEU A 258 -9.61 -11.68 -2.09
C LEU A 258 -9.38 -11.43 -3.59
N LEU A 259 -10.35 -10.81 -4.28
CA LEU A 259 -10.21 -10.39 -5.66
C LEU A 259 -9.04 -9.40 -5.84
N LEU A 260 -8.95 -8.38 -5.00
CA LEU A 260 -7.86 -7.39 -5.05
C LEU A 260 -6.49 -8.04 -4.82
N CYS A 261 -6.36 -8.93 -3.84
CA CYS A 261 -5.14 -9.70 -3.61
C CYS A 261 -4.73 -10.54 -4.83
N ARG A 262 -5.69 -11.19 -5.49
CA ARG A 262 -5.44 -11.95 -6.72
C ARG A 262 -4.94 -11.05 -7.85
N ILE A 263 -5.60 -9.92 -8.11
CA ILE A 263 -5.18 -8.96 -9.16
C ILE A 263 -3.76 -8.44 -8.87
N ALA A 264 -3.45 -8.13 -7.61
CA ALA A 264 -2.11 -7.69 -7.21
C ALA A 264 -1.05 -8.78 -7.42
N LYS A 265 -1.34 -10.03 -7.04
CA LYS A 265 -0.45 -11.19 -7.28
C LYS A 265 -0.22 -11.42 -8.78
N GLU A 266 -1.24 -11.28 -9.62
CA GLU A 266 -1.10 -11.34 -11.07
C GLU A 266 -0.19 -10.24 -11.62
N CYS A 267 -0.42 -8.99 -11.20
CA CYS A 267 0.41 -7.85 -11.58
C CYS A 267 1.88 -8.03 -11.16
N PHE A 268 2.12 -8.57 -9.96
CA PHE A 268 3.47 -8.86 -9.49
C PHE A 268 4.14 -9.93 -10.35
N ARG A 269 3.44 -11.04 -10.64
CA ARG A 269 3.94 -12.11 -11.51
C ARG A 269 4.25 -11.60 -12.92
N GLU A 270 3.38 -10.78 -13.50
CA GLU A 270 3.63 -10.13 -14.79
C GLU A 270 4.92 -9.29 -14.76
N SER A 271 5.12 -8.48 -13.73
CA SER A 271 6.33 -7.67 -13.56
C SER A 271 7.59 -8.52 -13.44
N VAL A 272 7.54 -9.66 -12.73
CA VAL A 272 8.66 -10.62 -12.67
C VAL A 272 8.97 -11.20 -14.05
N LEU A 273 7.95 -11.64 -14.79
CA LEU A 273 8.11 -12.19 -16.14
C LEU A 273 8.68 -11.17 -17.12
N GLU A 274 8.27 -9.90 -17.04
CA GLU A 274 8.77 -8.83 -17.89
C GLU A 274 10.25 -8.55 -17.67
N LEU A 275 10.70 -8.54 -16.42
CA LEU A 275 12.12 -8.33 -16.07
C LEU A 275 12.99 -9.53 -16.42
N GLY A 276 12.44 -10.74 -16.44
CA GLY A 276 13.14 -11.96 -16.85
C GLY A 276 13.29 -12.14 -18.36
N ARG A 277 12.58 -11.35 -19.19
CA ARG A 277 12.69 -11.43 -20.65
C ARG A 277 14.00 -10.77 -21.12
N PRO A 278 14.80 -11.42 -21.99
CA PRO A 278 15.95 -10.78 -22.59
C PRO A 278 15.51 -9.55 -23.41
N SER A 279 16.21 -8.43 -23.24
CA SER A 279 15.94 -7.20 -24.01
C SER A 279 15.92 -7.48 -25.52
N ALA A 280 15.01 -6.84 -26.27
CA ALA A 280 14.94 -6.95 -27.73
C ALA A 280 16.29 -6.61 -28.41
N ASP A 281 17.11 -5.77 -27.78
CA ASP A 281 18.46 -5.44 -28.25
C ASP A 281 19.48 -6.56 -28.01
N ALA A 282 19.30 -7.36 -26.96
CA ALA A 282 20.11 -8.56 -26.71
C ALA A 282 19.81 -9.65 -27.76
N VAL A 283 18.53 -9.82 -28.12
CA VAL A 283 18.10 -10.77 -29.17
C VAL A 283 18.59 -10.34 -30.56
N LYS A 284 18.62 -9.03 -30.85
CA LYS A 284 19.17 -8.49 -32.10
C LYS A 284 20.70 -8.61 -32.19
N ARG A 285 21.44 -8.50 -31.09
CA ARG A 285 22.90 -8.71 -31.08
C ARG A 285 23.28 -10.16 -31.37
N VAL A 286 22.58 -11.13 -30.77
CA VAL A 286 22.81 -12.56 -31.03
C VAL A 286 22.54 -12.93 -32.50
N ARG A 287 21.56 -12.30 -33.15
CA ARG A 287 21.24 -12.52 -34.57
C ARG A 287 22.17 -11.82 -35.57
N ARG A 288 23.04 -10.90 -35.12
CA ARG A 288 24.03 -10.22 -35.98
C ARG A 288 25.42 -10.87 -35.91
N THR A 289 25.62 -11.76 -34.95
CA THR A 289 26.86 -12.52 -34.76
C THR A 289 26.72 -13.99 -35.16
N ALA A 290 25.60 -14.36 -35.80
CA ALA A 290 25.30 -15.68 -36.35
C ALA A 290 25.21 -15.61 -37.88
#